data_AF-A0A2D8WXM5-F1
#
_entry.id   AF-A0A2D8WXM5-F1
#
_cell.length_a   1.000
_cell.length_b   1.000
_cell.length_c   1.000
_cell.angle_alpha   90.00
_cell.angle_beta   90.00
_cell.angle_gamma   90.00
#
_symmetry.space_group_name_H-M   'P 1'
#
loop_
_entity.id
_entity.type
_entity.pdbx_description
1 polymer ?
#
loop_
_entity_poly.entity_id
_entity_poly.type
_entity_poly.pdbx_seq_one_letter_code
_entity_poly.pdbx_strand_id
1 'polypeptide(L)'
;MSWARAFAASGPPPVFAAIGAGGLQRAEELHGTLRLQRSPRQAAILLVLGEIAPDLLPFLQRLHDHLPHPRATIWHRATPPGDWTDPVQATADGLERTLTDLWRSILSGDRASEPDFLPDKPPNEWRGVGPHGQGGKGMMGGTPYGRPMAMTDDDLRDGLSLDAYSAPFGPFLPMLPPGLILDLTLQGDVIQSATATRPPCPQPGSDDRPGDAIARLMRVMDMPALALRRTRDGLPPAMGIAMLRRAIPDGLGRARDGTDVRDRLDRWRDKDAPQADDGTRLSDLLPGLEWHEAMIVLNSFQPDRIRAICARSGPEGGDEDDKDGNKDAPAHAPPDHGGHQHHDMTGPAA
;
A
#
# COMPACT_ATOMS: atom_id res chain seq x y z
N MET A 1 32.60 -18.96 -13.69
CA MET A 1 31.81 -18.52 -12.51
C MET A 1 32.79 -18.17 -11.39
N SER A 2 32.63 -17.05 -10.68
CA SER A 2 33.48 -16.75 -9.51
C SER A 2 33.06 -17.60 -8.31
N TRP A 3 33.99 -17.85 -7.37
CA TRP A 3 33.72 -18.64 -6.17
C TRP A 3 32.56 -18.05 -5.33
N ALA A 4 32.45 -16.72 -5.28
CA ALA A 4 31.37 -16.02 -4.59
C ALA A 4 29.99 -16.29 -5.21
N ARG A 5 29.89 -16.34 -6.55
CA ARG A 5 28.65 -16.69 -7.26
C ARG A 5 28.28 -18.16 -7.07
N ALA A 6 29.26 -19.06 -7.10
CA ALA A 6 29.03 -20.47 -6.81
C ALA A 6 28.54 -20.71 -5.38
N PHE A 7 29.12 -20.00 -4.40
CA PHE A 7 28.66 -20.03 -3.02
C PHE A 7 27.22 -19.48 -2.89
N ALA A 8 26.92 -18.33 -3.50
CA ALA A 8 25.57 -17.76 -3.48
C ALA A 8 24.51 -18.69 -4.14
N ALA A 9 24.89 -19.40 -5.21
CA ALA A 9 24.02 -20.35 -5.91
C ALA A 9 23.68 -21.62 -5.09
N SER A 10 24.44 -21.91 -4.03
CA SER A 10 24.16 -23.00 -3.10
C SER A 10 23.13 -22.63 -2.03
N GLY A 11 22.88 -21.34 -1.83
CA GLY A 11 21.90 -20.82 -0.88
C GLY A 11 20.47 -20.77 -1.44
N PRO A 12 19.46 -20.57 -0.58
CA PRO A 12 18.08 -20.41 -1.02
C PRO A 12 17.91 -19.16 -1.88
N PRO A 13 17.00 -19.18 -2.88
CA PRO A 13 16.75 -18.03 -3.74
C PRO A 13 16.20 -16.85 -2.92
N PRO A 14 16.73 -15.61 -3.10
CA PRO A 14 16.19 -14.43 -2.43
C PRO A 14 14.96 -13.92 -3.19
N VAL A 15 13.76 -14.21 -2.66
CA VAL A 15 12.48 -13.98 -3.35
C VAL A 15 11.66 -12.87 -2.66
N PHE A 16 11.13 -11.92 -3.41
CA PHE A 16 10.08 -11.01 -2.96
C PHE A 16 8.76 -11.39 -3.62
N ALA A 17 7.66 -11.46 -2.87
CA ALA A 17 6.35 -11.86 -3.40
C ALA A 17 5.45 -10.66 -3.67
N ALA A 18 4.95 -10.54 -4.90
CA ALA A 18 3.84 -9.66 -5.26
C ALA A 18 2.56 -10.49 -5.33
N ILE A 19 1.61 -10.22 -4.44
CA ILE A 19 0.41 -11.04 -4.27
C ILE A 19 -0.79 -10.36 -4.95
N GLY A 20 -1.41 -11.08 -5.87
CA GLY A 20 -2.62 -10.71 -6.60
C GLY A 20 -3.88 -11.42 -6.09
N ALA A 21 -4.91 -11.45 -6.94
CA ALA A 21 -6.18 -12.12 -6.65
C ALA A 21 -5.97 -13.64 -6.54
N GLY A 22 -6.50 -14.24 -5.48
CA GLY A 22 -6.35 -15.68 -5.18
C GLY A 22 -4.92 -16.15 -4.89
N GLY A 23 -3.99 -15.21 -4.67
CA GLY A 23 -2.59 -15.51 -4.37
C GLY A 23 -2.29 -15.70 -2.88
N LEU A 24 -3.16 -15.21 -1.99
CA LEU A 24 -2.84 -15.10 -0.56
C LEU A 24 -2.58 -16.46 0.10
N GLN A 25 -3.47 -17.44 -0.08
CA GLN A 25 -3.28 -18.79 0.49
C GLN A 25 -1.96 -19.43 0.03
N ARG A 26 -1.62 -19.28 -1.26
CA ARG A 26 -0.36 -19.83 -1.76
C ARG A 26 0.85 -19.12 -1.15
N ALA A 27 0.78 -17.81 -0.93
CA ALA A 27 1.82 -17.08 -0.22
C ALA A 27 2.00 -17.59 1.23
N GLU A 28 0.89 -17.87 1.93
CA GLU A 28 0.89 -18.43 3.29
C GLU A 28 1.58 -19.79 3.36
N GLU A 29 1.30 -20.68 2.40
CA GLU A 29 1.95 -21.99 2.28
C GLU A 29 3.46 -21.86 2.03
N LEU A 30 3.84 -20.92 1.16
CA LEU A 30 5.24 -20.70 0.79
C LEU A 30 6.08 -20.12 1.92
N HIS A 31 5.51 -19.42 2.89
CA HIS A 31 6.27 -18.99 4.06
C HIS A 31 6.86 -20.17 4.85
N GLY A 32 6.23 -21.34 4.81
CA GLY A 32 6.72 -22.56 5.44
C GLY A 32 7.94 -23.19 4.75
N THR A 33 8.11 -22.94 3.46
CA THR A 33 9.11 -23.62 2.61
C THR A 33 10.17 -22.67 2.04
N LEU A 34 9.84 -21.38 1.90
CA LEU A 34 10.67 -20.35 1.31
C LEU A 34 10.88 -19.18 2.27
N ARG A 35 12.08 -18.61 2.21
CA ARG A 35 12.38 -17.34 2.87
C ARG A 35 12.01 -16.17 1.95
N LEU A 36 10.77 -15.71 2.08
CA LEU A 36 10.32 -14.49 1.40
C LEU A 36 10.94 -13.26 2.07
N GLN A 37 11.52 -12.37 1.25
CA GLN A 37 12.15 -11.13 1.67
C GLN A 37 11.10 -10.06 1.97
N ARG A 38 11.39 -9.20 2.94
CA ARG A 38 10.48 -8.10 3.32
C ARG A 38 10.67 -6.84 2.47
N SER A 39 11.80 -6.73 1.77
CA SER A 39 12.10 -5.61 0.89
C SER A 39 12.50 -6.11 -0.50
N PRO A 40 12.01 -5.49 -1.58
CA PRO A 40 12.46 -5.81 -2.94
C PRO A 40 13.97 -5.61 -3.11
N ARG A 41 14.57 -4.69 -2.33
CA ARG A 41 16.03 -4.43 -2.35
C ARG A 41 16.86 -5.60 -1.80
N GLN A 42 16.23 -6.57 -1.15
CA GLN A 42 16.87 -7.77 -0.60
C GLN A 42 16.59 -9.02 -1.46
N ALA A 43 15.84 -8.88 -2.55
CA ALA A 43 15.47 -9.96 -3.45
C ALA A 43 16.23 -9.88 -4.77
N ALA A 44 16.36 -11.02 -5.45
CA ALA A 44 16.77 -11.10 -6.85
C ALA A 44 15.66 -11.68 -7.73
N ILE A 45 14.68 -12.36 -7.13
CA ILE A 45 13.54 -12.91 -7.85
C ILE A 45 12.25 -12.25 -7.39
N LEU A 46 11.49 -11.69 -8.32
CA LEU A 46 10.11 -11.26 -8.10
C LEU A 46 9.18 -12.44 -8.38
N LEU A 47 8.47 -12.91 -7.35
CA LEU A 47 7.48 -13.96 -7.46
C LEU A 47 6.08 -13.32 -7.52
N VAL A 48 5.42 -13.42 -8.66
CA VAL A 48 4.03 -12.98 -8.85
C VAL A 48 3.10 -14.14 -8.51
N LEU A 49 2.27 -13.97 -7.48
CA LEU A 49 1.34 -14.97 -6.97
C LEU A 49 -0.10 -14.55 -7.16
N GLY A 50 -0.86 -15.27 -7.98
CA GLY A 50 -2.24 -14.90 -8.28
C GLY A 50 -2.35 -13.79 -9.34
N GLU A 51 -3.54 -13.63 -9.90
CA GLU A 51 -3.75 -12.71 -11.02
C GLU A 51 -3.58 -11.24 -10.62
N ILE A 52 -2.83 -10.50 -11.42
CA ILE A 52 -2.59 -9.06 -11.22
C ILE A 52 -3.54 -8.29 -12.13
N ALA A 53 -4.39 -7.47 -11.53
CA ALA A 53 -5.32 -6.63 -12.29
C ALA A 53 -4.55 -5.65 -13.19
N PRO A 54 -5.05 -5.32 -14.40
CA PRO A 54 -4.34 -4.46 -15.35
C PRO A 54 -3.92 -3.10 -14.77
N ASP A 55 -4.73 -2.51 -13.89
CA ASP A 55 -4.44 -1.23 -13.26
C ASP A 55 -3.31 -1.29 -12.20
N LEU A 56 -2.96 -2.49 -11.74
CA LEU A 56 -1.83 -2.72 -10.83
C LEU A 56 -0.51 -3.00 -11.55
N LEU A 57 -0.52 -3.26 -12.86
CA LEU A 57 0.69 -3.55 -13.64
C LEU A 57 1.75 -2.42 -13.56
N PRO A 58 1.41 -1.12 -13.61
CA PRO A 58 2.39 -0.05 -13.45
C PRO A 58 3.06 -0.02 -12.07
N PHE A 59 2.38 -0.53 -11.03
CA PHE A 59 2.98 -0.69 -9.70
C PHE A 59 3.90 -1.92 -9.65
N LEU A 60 3.54 -2.99 -10.37
CA LEU A 60 4.36 -4.20 -10.47
C LEU A 60 5.65 -3.95 -11.23
N GLN A 61 5.60 -3.16 -12.31
CA GLN A 61 6.79 -2.73 -13.06
C GLN A 61 7.72 -1.86 -12.18
N ARG A 62 7.16 -0.90 -11.42
CA ARG A 62 7.93 -0.13 -10.42
C ARG A 62 8.57 -1.02 -9.36
N LEU A 63 7.84 -2.02 -8.87
CA LEU A 63 8.35 -2.99 -7.90
C LEU A 63 9.48 -3.83 -8.50
N HIS A 64 9.31 -4.31 -9.73
CA HIS A 64 10.33 -5.06 -10.46
C HIS A 64 11.64 -4.27 -10.57
N ASP A 65 11.56 -3.00 -10.98
CA ASP A 65 12.74 -2.14 -11.14
C ASP A 65 13.39 -1.77 -9.78
N HIS A 66 12.70 -2.00 -8.66
CA HIS A 66 13.29 -1.90 -7.33
C HIS A 66 14.16 -3.10 -6.95
N LEU A 67 14.07 -4.25 -7.63
CA LEU A 67 14.97 -5.36 -7.38
C LEU A 67 16.38 -5.04 -7.92
N PRO A 68 17.46 -5.30 -7.16
CA PRO A 68 18.82 -5.17 -7.65
C PRO A 68 19.13 -6.18 -8.75
N HIS A 69 19.97 -5.79 -9.71
CA HIS A 69 20.53 -6.71 -10.69
C HIS A 69 21.57 -7.67 -10.06
N PRO A 70 21.71 -8.91 -10.57
CA PRO A 70 20.87 -9.54 -11.59
C PRO A 70 19.51 -9.95 -11.01
N ARG A 71 18.43 -9.74 -11.79
CA ARG A 71 17.05 -10.04 -11.36
C ARG A 71 16.26 -10.83 -12.40
N ALA A 72 15.22 -11.51 -11.91
CA ALA A 72 14.26 -12.22 -12.74
C ALA A 72 12.85 -12.21 -12.12
N THR A 73 11.84 -12.47 -12.95
CA THR A 73 10.44 -12.59 -12.53
C THR A 73 9.92 -13.99 -12.82
N ILE A 74 9.16 -14.54 -11.89
CA ILE A 74 8.46 -15.80 -12.05
C ILE A 74 6.97 -15.62 -11.72
N TRP A 75 6.14 -16.20 -12.57
CA TRP A 75 4.69 -16.11 -12.51
C TRP A 75 4.11 -17.43 -12.05
N HIS A 76 3.25 -17.39 -11.04
CA HIS A 76 2.60 -18.58 -10.50
C HIS A 76 1.13 -18.31 -10.16
N ARG A 77 0.23 -19.10 -10.75
CA ARG A 77 -1.23 -18.84 -10.74
C ARG A 77 -1.58 -17.43 -11.25
N ALA A 78 -0.78 -16.94 -12.18
CA ALA A 78 -0.86 -15.60 -12.73
C ALA A 78 -0.47 -15.65 -14.19
N THR A 79 -1.13 -14.85 -15.02
CA THR A 79 -0.82 -14.75 -16.44
C THR A 79 0.12 -13.56 -16.67
N PRO A 80 1.34 -13.77 -17.20
CA PRO A 80 2.22 -12.66 -17.53
C PRO A 80 1.60 -11.80 -18.64
N PRO A 81 1.74 -10.46 -18.58
CA PRO A 81 1.30 -9.60 -19.66
C PRO A 81 2.18 -9.82 -20.89
N GLY A 82 1.61 -9.57 -22.09
CA GLY A 82 2.25 -9.92 -23.36
C GLY A 82 3.53 -9.14 -23.67
N ASP A 83 3.78 -8.02 -22.98
CA ASP A 83 4.98 -7.19 -23.08
C ASP A 83 6.07 -7.56 -22.06
N TRP A 84 5.83 -8.55 -21.19
CA TRP A 84 6.85 -9.03 -20.26
C TRP A 84 7.93 -9.82 -21.01
N THR A 85 9.19 -9.43 -20.86
CA THR A 85 10.31 -10.07 -21.56
C THR A 85 10.62 -11.43 -20.94
N ASP A 86 10.65 -12.49 -21.77
CA ASP A 86 11.02 -13.87 -21.40
C ASP A 86 10.32 -14.36 -20.10
N PRO A 87 8.98 -14.39 -20.03
CA PRO A 87 8.28 -14.67 -18.79
C PRO A 87 8.46 -16.12 -18.36
N VAL A 88 8.98 -16.33 -17.15
CA VAL A 88 9.06 -17.66 -16.54
C VAL A 88 7.75 -17.95 -15.82
N GLN A 89 7.07 -19.04 -16.19
CA GLN A 89 5.89 -19.51 -15.48
C GLN A 89 6.19 -20.81 -14.73
N ALA A 90 5.69 -20.94 -13.51
CA ALA A 90 5.77 -22.18 -12.73
C ALA A 90 4.40 -22.83 -12.56
N THR A 91 4.36 -24.13 -12.80
CA THR A 91 3.23 -25.01 -12.44
C THR A 91 3.14 -25.16 -10.91
N ALA A 92 1.97 -25.58 -10.42
CA ALA A 92 1.70 -25.80 -8.98
C ALA A 92 2.77 -26.61 -8.26
N ASP A 93 3.14 -27.78 -8.80
CA ASP A 93 4.06 -28.70 -8.13
C ASP A 93 5.55 -28.43 -8.44
N GLY A 94 5.84 -27.41 -9.25
CA GLY A 94 7.19 -27.15 -9.78
C GLY A 94 7.85 -25.89 -9.23
N LEU A 95 7.13 -25.05 -8.49
CA LEU A 95 7.55 -23.68 -8.19
C LEU A 95 8.92 -23.60 -7.49
N GLU A 96 9.13 -24.37 -6.43
CA GLU A 96 10.35 -24.34 -5.62
C GLU A 96 11.58 -24.78 -6.45
N ARG A 97 11.40 -25.79 -7.32
CA ARG A 97 12.44 -26.22 -8.26
C ARG A 97 12.72 -25.14 -9.30
N THR A 98 11.67 -24.60 -9.94
CA THR A 98 11.82 -23.54 -10.94
C THR A 98 12.49 -22.30 -10.35
N LEU A 99 12.16 -21.90 -9.13
CA LEU A 99 12.82 -20.81 -8.41
C LEU A 99 14.32 -21.08 -8.21
N THR A 100 14.67 -22.30 -7.80
CA THR A 100 16.07 -22.68 -7.55
C THR A 100 16.86 -22.71 -8.86
N ASP A 101 16.28 -23.25 -9.92
CA ASP A 101 16.93 -23.34 -11.23
C ASP A 101 17.07 -21.95 -11.87
N LEU A 102 16.05 -21.10 -11.73
CA LEU A 102 16.10 -19.69 -12.17
C LEU A 102 17.22 -18.93 -11.43
N TRP A 103 17.31 -19.09 -10.10
CA TRP A 103 18.35 -18.45 -9.29
C TRP A 103 19.77 -18.87 -9.73
N ARG A 104 19.98 -20.16 -9.97
CA ARG A 104 21.26 -20.67 -10.46
C ARG A 104 21.59 -20.11 -11.85
N SER A 105 20.60 -20.07 -12.75
CA SER A 105 20.76 -19.59 -14.12
C SER A 105 21.14 -18.10 -14.20
N ILE A 106 20.52 -17.25 -13.38
CA ILE A 106 20.90 -15.82 -13.35
C ILE A 106 22.28 -15.58 -12.71
N LEU A 107 22.68 -16.43 -11.75
CA LEU A 107 24.01 -16.33 -11.15
C LEU A 107 25.11 -16.88 -12.06
N SER A 108 24.86 -17.96 -12.81
CA SER A 108 25.81 -18.51 -13.79
C SER A 108 25.97 -17.58 -14.98
N GLY A 109 24.95 -16.76 -15.27
CA GLY A 109 24.87 -15.91 -16.45
C GLY A 109 24.28 -16.64 -17.65
N ASP A 110 23.74 -17.85 -17.47
CA ASP A 110 23.04 -18.60 -18.51
C ASP A 110 21.73 -17.90 -18.89
N ARG A 111 21.12 -17.17 -17.94
CA ARG A 111 20.03 -16.23 -18.19
C ARG A 111 20.48 -14.80 -17.92
N ALA A 112 20.17 -13.91 -18.87
CA ALA A 112 20.38 -12.48 -18.70
C ALA A 112 19.47 -11.92 -17.60
N SER A 113 19.95 -10.90 -16.90
CA SER A 113 19.07 -10.14 -16.01
C SER A 113 17.97 -9.46 -16.82
N GLU A 114 16.76 -9.42 -16.26
CA GLU A 114 15.66 -8.66 -16.85
C GLU A 114 16.01 -7.15 -16.91
N PRO A 115 15.73 -6.46 -18.03
CA PRO A 115 15.97 -5.03 -18.19
C PRO A 115 14.97 -4.21 -17.36
N ASP A 116 15.21 -2.91 -17.19
CA ASP A 116 14.24 -2.01 -16.56
C ASP A 116 13.00 -1.83 -17.45
N PHE A 117 11.81 -1.80 -16.84
CA PHE A 117 10.57 -1.43 -17.53
C PHE A 117 10.46 0.09 -17.67
N LEU A 118 10.88 0.82 -16.64
CA LEU A 118 10.78 2.25 -16.56
C LEU A 118 12.04 2.92 -17.11
N PRO A 119 11.91 4.08 -17.78
CA PRO A 119 13.07 4.82 -18.24
C PRO A 119 13.87 5.33 -17.04
N ASP A 120 15.20 5.22 -17.13
CA ASP A 120 16.12 5.89 -16.20
C ASP A 120 16.16 7.39 -16.50
N LYS A 121 15.08 8.08 -16.10
CA LYS A 121 14.91 9.51 -16.20
C LYS A 121 14.31 10.02 -14.89
N PRO A 122 14.73 11.21 -14.43
CA PRO A 122 14.14 11.79 -13.24
C PRO A 122 12.62 11.97 -13.47
N PRO A 123 11.79 11.74 -12.44
CA PRO A 123 10.33 11.83 -12.56
C PRO A 123 9.85 13.26 -12.90
N ASN A 124 10.68 14.27 -12.64
CA ASN A 124 10.43 15.66 -13.01
C ASN A 124 11.67 16.24 -13.68
N GLU A 125 11.46 17.10 -14.67
CA GLU A 125 12.54 17.86 -15.28
C GLU A 125 13.22 18.74 -14.22
N TRP A 126 14.55 18.70 -14.20
CA TRP A 126 15.34 19.51 -13.28
C TRP A 126 15.18 21.01 -13.61
N ARG A 127 14.49 21.77 -12.75
CA ARG A 127 14.34 23.23 -12.88
C ARG A 127 15.48 23.96 -12.16
N GLY A 128 16.68 23.88 -12.70
CA GLY A 128 17.90 24.49 -12.15
C GLY A 128 18.18 25.93 -12.58
N VAL A 129 17.21 26.85 -12.55
CA VAL A 129 17.48 28.25 -12.95
C VAL A 129 17.75 29.12 -11.72
N GLY A 130 18.98 29.02 -11.22
CA GLY A 130 19.63 30.03 -10.39
C GLY A 130 20.94 30.47 -11.07
N PRO A 131 21.37 31.74 -10.94
CA PRO A 131 22.51 32.29 -11.70
C PRO A 131 23.88 31.60 -11.47
N HIS A 132 23.96 30.67 -10.52
CA HIS A 132 25.20 29.95 -10.17
C HIS A 132 25.06 28.43 -10.13
N GLY A 133 24.02 27.84 -10.75
CA GLY A 133 23.77 26.39 -10.66
C GLY A 133 23.38 25.90 -9.25
N GLN A 134 23.25 26.84 -8.31
CA GLN A 134 22.61 26.64 -7.01
C GLN A 134 21.10 26.79 -7.22
N GLY A 135 20.32 25.94 -6.56
CA GLY A 135 18.86 25.80 -6.75
C GLY A 135 18.14 27.15 -6.89
N GLY A 136 17.16 27.19 -7.80
CA GLY A 136 16.41 28.40 -8.12
C GLY A 136 15.75 29.05 -6.90
N LYS A 137 15.17 30.24 -7.10
CA LYS A 137 14.53 31.10 -6.08
C LYS A 137 13.29 30.49 -5.35
N GLY A 138 13.20 29.17 -5.21
CA GLY A 138 12.12 28.43 -4.57
C GLY A 138 12.58 27.51 -3.44
N MET A 139 13.69 27.82 -2.74
CA MET A 139 14.24 26.94 -1.69
C MET A 139 13.35 26.77 -0.44
N MET A 140 12.25 27.52 -0.31
CA MET A 140 11.28 27.36 0.80
C MET A 140 9.87 26.96 0.32
N GLY A 141 9.69 26.60 -0.96
CA GLY A 141 8.34 26.30 -1.49
C GLY A 141 8.31 25.59 -2.84
N GLY A 142 9.40 24.93 -3.22
CA GLY A 142 9.44 24.09 -4.42
C GLY A 142 8.74 22.74 -4.22
N THR A 143 8.67 21.97 -5.30
CA THR A 143 8.21 20.58 -5.31
C THR A 143 9.42 19.66 -5.56
N PRO A 144 10.34 19.43 -4.59
CA PRO A 144 11.53 18.60 -4.79
C PRO A 144 11.16 17.23 -5.34
N TYR A 145 11.76 16.84 -6.47
CA TYR A 145 11.45 15.58 -7.15
C TYR A 145 9.95 15.36 -7.45
N GLY A 146 9.17 16.45 -7.55
CA GLY A 146 7.72 16.43 -7.77
C GLY A 146 6.89 16.04 -6.55
N ARG A 147 7.49 15.99 -5.36
CA ARG A 147 6.74 15.90 -4.10
C ARG A 147 6.69 17.27 -3.41
N PRO A 148 5.51 17.75 -2.99
CA PRO A 148 5.42 18.96 -2.21
C PRO A 148 6.20 18.76 -0.90
N MET A 149 6.83 19.83 -0.40
CA MET A 149 7.43 19.83 0.92
C MET A 149 6.35 19.52 1.96
N ALA A 150 6.66 18.70 2.95
CA ALA A 150 5.76 18.47 4.07
C ALA A 150 5.53 19.81 4.79
N MET A 151 4.26 20.12 5.06
CA MET A 151 3.87 21.26 5.86
C MET A 151 3.52 20.78 7.26
N THR A 152 3.70 21.62 8.26
CA THR A 152 3.33 21.30 9.64
C THR A 152 1.81 21.38 9.83
N ASP A 153 1.26 20.46 10.61
CA ASP A 153 -0.14 20.45 11.06
C ASP A 153 -0.20 19.97 12.52
N ASP A 154 -1.34 20.04 13.19
CA ASP A 154 -1.48 19.63 14.59
C ASP A 154 -1.70 18.11 14.71
N ASP A 155 -0.83 17.41 15.47
CA ASP A 155 -0.93 15.96 15.70
C ASP A 155 -2.17 15.60 16.53
N LEU A 156 -2.96 14.61 16.07
CA LEU A 156 -4.18 14.17 16.75
C LEU A 156 -3.99 13.70 18.21
N ARG A 157 -2.80 13.27 18.63
CA ARG A 157 -2.56 12.76 19.99
C ARG A 157 -2.38 13.88 21.01
N ASP A 158 -1.58 14.88 20.68
CA ASP A 158 -1.10 15.89 21.63
C ASP A 158 -1.20 17.34 21.13
N GLY A 159 -1.58 17.56 19.88
CA GLY A 159 -1.67 18.87 19.24
C GLY A 159 -0.31 19.50 18.94
N LEU A 160 0.78 18.71 18.95
CA LEU A 160 2.10 19.21 18.57
C LEU A 160 2.14 19.45 17.06
N SER A 161 2.68 20.59 16.65
CA SER A 161 2.84 20.92 15.23
C SER A 161 3.98 20.09 14.62
N LEU A 162 3.63 19.08 13.81
CA LEU A 162 4.56 18.12 13.19
C LEU A 162 4.41 18.12 11.66
N ASP A 163 5.49 17.76 10.97
CA ASP A 163 5.49 17.63 9.51
C ASP A 163 4.49 16.55 9.06
N ALA A 164 3.50 16.93 8.27
CA ALA A 164 2.52 16.04 7.67
C ALA A 164 3.05 15.47 6.34
N TYR A 165 3.15 14.15 6.27
CA TYR A 165 3.53 13.41 5.07
C TYR A 165 2.35 12.66 4.48
N SER A 166 1.84 13.14 3.34
CA SER A 166 0.77 12.48 2.59
C SER A 166 1.32 11.69 1.40
N ALA A 167 1.00 10.40 1.32
CA ALA A 167 1.39 9.56 0.19
C ALA A 167 0.51 8.32 0.04
N PRO A 168 0.45 7.73 -1.17
CA PRO A 168 -0.10 6.41 -1.39
C PRO A 168 0.86 5.31 -0.88
N PHE A 169 0.31 4.30 -0.22
CA PHE A 169 0.99 3.11 0.26
C PHE A 169 0.35 1.85 -0.30
N GLY A 170 1.16 0.88 -0.75
CA GLY A 170 0.69 -0.34 -1.44
C GLY A 170 1.10 -0.35 -2.91
N PRO A 171 0.58 -1.28 -3.74
CA PRO A 171 -0.33 -2.39 -3.43
C PRO A 171 0.37 -3.68 -2.96
N PHE A 172 1.71 -3.72 -3.01
CA PHE A 172 2.52 -4.92 -2.78
C PHE A 172 3.37 -4.85 -1.50
N LEU A 173 2.96 -4.02 -0.55
CA LEU A 173 3.62 -3.95 0.76
C LEU A 173 3.29 -5.22 1.57
N PRO A 174 4.29 -5.98 2.06
CA PRO A 174 4.04 -7.29 2.70
C PRO A 174 3.18 -7.26 3.96
N MET A 175 3.10 -6.10 4.62
CA MET A 175 2.27 -5.88 5.81
C MET A 175 0.85 -5.44 5.48
N LEU A 176 0.54 -5.07 4.24
CA LEU A 176 -0.82 -4.70 3.83
C LEU A 176 -1.54 -5.91 3.24
N PRO A 177 -2.88 -5.98 3.39
CA PRO A 177 -3.70 -6.90 2.61
C PRO A 177 -3.36 -6.80 1.11
N PRO A 178 -3.25 -7.92 0.37
CA PRO A 178 -2.82 -7.92 -1.03
C PRO A 178 -3.67 -6.98 -1.90
N GLY A 179 -3.02 -6.11 -2.68
CA GLY A 179 -3.71 -5.23 -3.62
C GLY A 179 -4.27 -3.93 -3.03
N LEU A 180 -4.23 -3.75 -1.70
CA LEU A 180 -4.72 -2.56 -1.02
C LEU A 180 -3.84 -1.34 -1.35
N ILE A 181 -4.47 -0.23 -1.74
CA ILE A 181 -3.80 1.07 -1.82
C ILE A 181 -4.47 2.02 -0.83
N LEU A 182 -3.65 2.58 0.07
CA LEU A 182 -4.06 3.55 1.07
C LEU A 182 -3.43 4.90 0.77
N ASP A 183 -4.24 5.94 0.63
CA ASP A 183 -3.77 7.32 0.77
C ASP A 183 -3.79 7.66 2.24
N LEU A 184 -2.60 7.87 2.80
CA LEU A 184 -2.41 8.17 4.22
C LEU A 184 -1.76 9.53 4.38
N THR A 185 -2.16 10.24 5.42
CA THR A 185 -1.36 11.33 6.00
C THR A 185 -0.76 10.84 7.32
N LEU A 186 0.57 10.91 7.41
CA LEU A 186 1.33 10.53 8.60
C LEU A 186 1.97 11.76 9.25
N GLN A 187 2.00 11.80 10.58
CA GLN A 187 2.88 12.68 11.34
C GLN A 187 3.69 11.81 12.30
N GLY A 188 5.00 11.73 12.04
CA GLY A 188 5.82 10.66 12.62
C GLY A 188 5.29 9.28 12.20
N ASP A 189 4.88 8.49 13.18
CA ASP A 189 4.27 7.17 13.01
C ASP A 189 2.73 7.18 13.10
N VAL A 190 2.11 8.29 13.46
CA VAL A 190 0.66 8.38 13.64
C VAL A 190 -0.04 8.59 12.32
N ILE A 191 -1.11 7.84 12.10
CA ILE A 191 -2.03 8.05 10.99
C ILE A 191 -2.99 9.19 11.35
N GLN A 192 -2.88 10.30 10.63
CA GLN A 192 -3.79 11.45 10.76
C GLN A 192 -5.06 11.24 9.94
N SER A 193 -4.92 10.69 8.74
CA SER A 193 -6.06 10.31 7.89
C SER A 193 -5.73 9.08 7.06
N ALA A 194 -6.77 8.32 6.71
CA ALA A 194 -6.64 7.13 5.89
C ALA A 194 -7.84 6.92 4.97
N THR A 195 -7.56 6.83 3.68
CA THR A 195 -8.56 6.53 2.65
C THR A 195 -8.06 5.38 1.79
N ALA A 196 -8.88 4.34 1.61
CA ALA A 196 -8.58 3.31 0.62
C ALA A 196 -8.94 3.84 -0.77
N THR A 197 -7.94 4.11 -1.59
CA THR A 197 -8.15 4.45 -3.01
C THR A 197 -8.38 3.22 -3.87
N ARG A 198 -7.89 2.07 -3.41
CA ARG A 198 -8.20 0.77 -3.99
C ARG A 198 -8.35 -0.28 -2.89
N PRO A 199 -9.47 -1.02 -2.83
CA PRO A 199 -9.63 -2.09 -1.87
C PRO A 199 -8.70 -3.28 -2.19
N PRO A 200 -8.42 -4.15 -1.22
CA PRO A 200 -7.67 -5.39 -1.43
C PRO A 200 -8.21 -6.23 -2.60
N CYS A 201 -7.31 -6.95 -3.28
CA CYS A 201 -7.66 -7.91 -4.31
C CYS A 201 -8.53 -9.02 -3.72
N PRO A 202 -9.55 -9.51 -4.47
CA PRO A 202 -10.40 -10.58 -4.00
C PRO A 202 -9.57 -11.85 -3.71
N GLN A 203 -9.85 -12.48 -2.57
CA GLN A 203 -9.30 -13.77 -2.19
C GLN A 203 -10.49 -14.72 -2.03
N PRO A 204 -10.46 -15.94 -2.62
CA PRO A 204 -11.54 -16.91 -2.44
C PRO A 204 -11.83 -17.14 -0.94
N GLY A 205 -13.10 -17.17 -0.52
CA GLY A 205 -13.45 -17.25 0.90
C GLY A 205 -12.91 -18.49 1.64
N SER A 206 -12.58 -19.57 0.92
CA SER A 206 -11.90 -20.76 1.48
C SER A 206 -10.41 -20.55 1.80
N ASP A 207 -9.83 -19.44 1.35
CA ASP A 207 -8.38 -19.26 1.31
C ASP A 207 -7.82 -18.67 2.61
N ASP A 208 -8.68 -18.11 3.48
CA ASP A 208 -8.27 -17.57 4.78
C ASP A 208 -8.53 -18.57 5.91
N ARG A 209 -7.69 -19.60 5.98
CA ARG A 209 -7.75 -20.58 7.07
C ARG A 209 -7.37 -19.88 8.39
N PRO A 210 -8.03 -20.17 9.53
CA PRO A 210 -7.74 -19.47 10.79
C PRO A 210 -6.27 -19.50 11.21
N GLY A 211 -5.57 -20.62 10.99
CA GLY A 211 -4.14 -20.70 11.29
C GLY A 211 -3.29 -19.75 10.45
N ASP A 212 -3.66 -19.55 9.19
CA ASP A 212 -2.94 -18.67 8.26
C ASP A 212 -3.18 -17.20 8.61
N ALA A 213 -4.40 -16.86 9.02
CA ALA A 213 -4.73 -15.55 9.58
C ALA A 213 -3.92 -15.22 10.85
N ILE A 214 -3.83 -16.16 11.79
CA ILE A 214 -3.00 -15.98 13.01
C ILE A 214 -1.52 -15.86 12.65
N ALA A 215 -1.00 -16.69 11.74
CA ALA A 215 0.40 -16.63 11.33
C ALA A 215 0.75 -15.33 10.60
N ARG A 216 -0.21 -14.72 9.90
CA ARG A 216 -0.08 -13.38 9.31
C ARG A 216 0.01 -12.30 10.38
N LEU A 217 -0.86 -12.31 11.39
CA LEU A 217 -0.72 -11.40 12.53
C LEU A 217 0.62 -11.57 13.25
N MET A 218 1.07 -12.81 13.46
CA MET A 218 2.40 -13.07 14.04
C MET A 218 3.52 -12.46 13.20
N ARG A 219 3.45 -12.50 11.87
CA ARG A 219 4.47 -11.88 11.00
C ARG A 219 4.44 -10.36 11.05
N VAL A 220 3.26 -9.74 11.13
CA VAL A 220 3.10 -8.28 11.30
C VAL A 220 3.67 -7.83 12.65
N MET A 221 3.49 -8.64 13.69
CA MET A 221 4.06 -8.43 15.03
C MET A 221 5.56 -8.79 15.15
N ASP A 222 6.24 -9.02 14.03
CA ASP A 222 7.64 -9.45 13.97
C ASP A 222 7.97 -10.74 14.73
N MET A 223 7.03 -11.70 14.74
CA MET A 223 7.16 -13.03 15.32
C MET A 223 7.18 -14.15 14.25
N PRO A 224 8.01 -14.08 13.19
CA PRO A 224 7.94 -15.03 12.07
C PRO A 224 8.27 -16.47 12.49
N ALA A 225 9.14 -16.67 13.48
CA ALA A 225 9.49 -18.01 13.97
C ALA A 225 8.31 -18.73 14.63
N LEU A 226 7.36 -17.99 15.24
CA LEU A 226 6.13 -18.57 15.79
C LEU A 226 5.11 -18.84 14.68
N ALA A 227 5.04 -17.98 13.66
CA ALA A 227 4.15 -18.15 12.51
C ALA A 227 4.40 -19.47 11.73
N LEU A 228 5.66 -19.92 11.68
CA LEU A 228 6.08 -21.16 11.02
C LEU A 228 5.74 -22.43 11.81
N ARG A 229 5.55 -22.31 13.13
CA ARG A 229 5.21 -23.47 13.97
C ARG A 229 3.72 -23.72 13.79
N ARG A 230 3.35 -24.86 13.22
CA ARG A 230 1.95 -25.28 13.11
C ARG A 230 1.75 -26.63 13.81
N THR A 231 0.63 -26.75 14.51
CA THR A 231 0.13 -28.00 15.08
C THR A 231 -0.50 -28.87 13.99
N ARG A 232 -0.89 -30.10 14.33
CA ARG A 232 -1.61 -31.01 13.43
C ARG A 232 -2.88 -30.37 12.84
N ASP A 233 -3.53 -29.48 13.59
CA ASP A 233 -4.75 -28.80 13.19
C ASP A 233 -4.49 -27.53 12.36
N GLY A 234 -3.23 -27.29 11.96
CA GLY A 234 -2.83 -26.15 11.16
C GLY A 234 -2.75 -24.82 11.92
N LEU A 235 -3.07 -24.79 13.23
CA LEU A 235 -2.96 -23.61 14.08
C LEU A 235 -1.55 -23.47 14.66
N PRO A 236 -1.07 -22.24 14.93
CA PRO A 236 0.11 -22.05 15.77
C PRO A 236 -0.05 -22.65 17.18
N PRO A 237 1.04 -22.97 17.90
CA PRO A 237 0.96 -23.50 19.26
C PRO A 237 0.17 -22.58 20.18
N ALA A 238 -0.67 -23.15 21.06
CA ALA A 238 -1.53 -22.39 21.97
C ALA A 238 -0.76 -21.35 22.81
N MET A 239 0.43 -21.70 23.28
CA MET A 239 1.33 -20.77 23.99
C MET A 239 1.72 -19.57 23.10
N GLY A 240 2.01 -19.79 21.82
CA GLY A 240 2.32 -18.72 20.87
C GLY A 240 1.11 -17.81 20.61
N ILE A 241 -0.09 -18.38 20.50
CA ILE A 241 -1.34 -17.61 20.38
C ILE A 241 -1.58 -16.76 21.64
N ALA A 242 -1.36 -17.32 22.83
CA ALA A 242 -1.49 -16.59 24.09
C ALA A 242 -0.48 -15.42 24.19
N MET A 243 0.77 -15.61 23.77
CA MET A 243 1.76 -14.53 23.71
C MET A 243 1.37 -13.43 22.72
N LEU A 244 0.93 -13.81 21.50
CA LEU A 244 0.46 -12.87 20.50
C LEU A 244 -0.70 -12.03 21.07
N ARG A 245 -1.70 -12.69 21.66
CA ARG A 245 -2.86 -12.03 22.26
C ARG A 245 -2.45 -11.06 23.37
N ARG A 246 -1.48 -11.43 24.21
CA ARG A 246 -0.99 -10.57 25.30
C ARG A 246 -0.25 -9.33 24.80
N ALA A 247 0.41 -9.43 23.64
CA ALA A 247 1.16 -8.35 23.02
C ALA A 247 0.28 -7.32 22.30
N ILE A 248 -0.92 -7.71 21.85
CA ILE A 248 -1.91 -6.80 21.25
C ILE A 248 -2.57 -5.97 22.37
N PRO A 249 -2.65 -4.63 22.32
CA PRO A 249 -3.38 -3.84 23.33
C PRO A 249 -4.88 -4.16 23.41
N ASP A 250 -5.47 -3.98 24.60
CA ASP A 250 -6.93 -4.10 24.77
C ASP A 250 -7.66 -2.96 24.07
N GLY A 251 -8.73 -3.26 23.34
CA GLY A 251 -9.52 -2.27 22.61
C GLY A 251 -8.92 -1.79 21.28
N LEU A 252 -7.77 -2.33 20.87
CA LEU A 252 -7.14 -1.91 19.61
C LEU A 252 -8.04 -2.22 18.40
N GLY A 253 -8.28 -1.21 17.56
CA GLY A 253 -9.07 -1.34 16.32
C GLY A 253 -10.49 -1.84 16.57
N ARG A 254 -11.17 -1.27 17.57
CA ARG A 254 -12.55 -1.58 17.92
C ARG A 254 -13.48 -1.20 16.75
N ALA A 255 -14.17 -2.19 16.19
CA ALA A 255 -15.14 -2.01 15.13
C ALA A 255 -16.51 -1.59 15.70
N ARG A 256 -17.48 -1.25 14.83
CA ARG A 256 -18.83 -0.80 15.24
C ARG A 256 -19.64 -1.88 15.96
N ASP A 257 -19.37 -3.15 15.68
CA ASP A 257 -19.91 -4.29 16.43
C ASP A 257 -19.32 -4.44 17.85
N GLY A 258 -18.40 -3.55 18.22
CA GLY A 258 -17.74 -3.51 19.52
C GLY A 258 -16.53 -4.43 19.62
N THR A 259 -16.19 -5.21 18.59
CA THR A 259 -15.09 -6.17 18.63
C THR A 259 -13.75 -5.53 18.35
N ASP A 260 -12.72 -5.93 19.10
CA ASP A 260 -11.34 -5.48 18.89
C ASP A 260 -10.48 -6.57 18.23
N VAL A 261 -9.19 -6.29 18.03
CA VAL A 261 -8.25 -7.26 17.44
C VAL A 261 -8.16 -8.55 18.27
N ARG A 262 -8.22 -8.49 19.60
CA ARG A 262 -8.13 -9.69 20.47
C ARG A 262 -9.37 -10.56 20.31
N ASP A 263 -10.55 -9.96 20.23
CA ASP A 263 -11.80 -10.69 19.98
C ASP A 263 -11.75 -11.43 18.64
N ARG A 264 -11.25 -10.76 17.59
CA ARG A 264 -11.08 -11.37 16.25
C ARG A 264 -10.07 -12.52 16.25
N LEU A 265 -8.97 -12.36 16.98
CA LEU A 265 -7.98 -13.43 17.19
C LEU A 265 -8.58 -14.63 17.94
N ASP A 266 -9.36 -14.38 19.00
CA ASP A 266 -10.01 -15.43 19.79
C ASP A 266 -11.01 -16.23 18.93
N ARG A 267 -11.78 -15.57 18.06
CA ARG A 267 -12.67 -16.24 17.09
C ARG A 267 -11.92 -17.17 16.12
N TRP A 268 -10.76 -16.76 15.61
CA TRP A 268 -9.95 -17.63 14.74
C TRP A 268 -9.42 -18.85 15.49
N ARG A 269 -8.98 -18.67 16.73
CA ARG A 269 -8.57 -19.79 17.58
C ARG A 269 -9.72 -20.79 17.75
N ASP A 270 -10.92 -20.28 17.99
CA ASP A 270 -12.11 -21.08 18.28
C ASP A 270 -12.80 -21.60 17.01
N LYS A 271 -12.31 -21.19 15.82
CA LYS A 271 -12.80 -21.54 14.48
C LYS A 271 -14.28 -21.14 14.29
N ASP A 272 -14.65 -20.02 14.86
CA ASP A 272 -16.00 -19.47 14.79
C ASP A 272 -16.36 -18.94 13.39
N ALA A 273 -17.65 -18.67 13.20
CA ALA A 273 -18.22 -18.18 11.95
C ALA A 273 -17.63 -16.81 11.51
N PRO A 274 -17.72 -16.48 10.21
CA PRO A 274 -17.23 -15.22 9.65
C PRO A 274 -17.77 -13.97 10.36
N GLN A 275 -16.98 -12.89 10.32
CA GLN A 275 -17.37 -11.60 10.91
C GLN A 275 -18.57 -11.01 10.15
N ALA A 276 -19.64 -10.66 10.87
CA ALA A 276 -20.81 -10.01 10.28
C ALA A 276 -20.47 -8.60 9.76
N ASP A 277 -21.23 -8.11 8.78
CA ASP A 277 -21.10 -6.73 8.33
C ASP A 277 -21.84 -5.76 9.27
N ASP A 278 -21.08 -4.95 9.98
CA ASP A 278 -21.55 -3.92 10.90
C ASP A 278 -21.46 -2.49 10.35
N GLY A 279 -21.15 -2.34 9.05
CA GLY A 279 -21.00 -1.04 8.41
C GLY A 279 -19.74 -0.25 8.79
N THR A 280 -18.78 -0.85 9.49
CA THR A 280 -17.49 -0.22 9.82
C THR A 280 -16.78 0.30 8.56
N ARG A 281 -16.19 1.49 8.69
CA ARG A 281 -15.39 2.18 7.66
C ARG A 281 -13.92 2.29 8.08
N LEU A 282 -13.03 2.51 7.12
CA LEU A 282 -11.60 2.69 7.39
C LEU A 282 -11.31 3.93 8.26
N SER A 283 -12.08 5.00 8.05
CA SER A 283 -12.02 6.25 8.84
C SER A 283 -12.39 6.06 10.30
N ASP A 284 -13.14 5.01 10.64
CA ASP A 284 -13.48 4.66 12.02
C ASP A 284 -12.32 3.95 12.74
N LEU A 285 -11.37 3.37 11.98
CA LEU A 285 -10.41 2.40 12.49
C LEU A 285 -8.98 2.91 12.59
N LEU A 286 -8.51 3.68 11.61
CA LEU A 286 -7.08 3.98 11.45
C LEU A 286 -6.63 5.34 12.01
N PRO A 287 -7.39 6.44 11.91
CA PRO A 287 -6.96 7.72 12.46
C PRO A 287 -6.64 7.64 13.96
N GLY A 288 -5.50 8.24 14.35
CA GLY A 288 -4.98 8.23 15.72
C GLY A 288 -4.17 6.99 16.09
N LEU A 289 -4.15 5.94 15.26
CA LEU A 289 -3.28 4.78 15.48
C LEU A 289 -1.86 5.02 14.99
N GLU A 290 -0.89 4.41 15.67
CA GLU A 290 0.46 4.30 15.14
C GLU A 290 0.50 3.32 13.95
N TRP A 291 1.48 3.49 13.05
CA TRP A 291 1.61 2.69 11.83
C TRP A 291 1.54 1.19 12.12
N HIS A 292 2.26 0.70 13.13
CA HIS A 292 2.29 -0.72 13.45
C HIS A 292 0.95 -1.23 13.96
N GLU A 293 0.22 -0.42 14.74
CA GLU A 293 -1.12 -0.73 15.25
C GLU A 293 -2.11 -0.85 14.09
N ALA A 294 -2.09 0.11 13.17
CA ALA A 294 -2.90 0.09 11.97
C ALA A 294 -2.66 -1.18 11.13
N MET A 295 -1.40 -1.61 10.97
CA MET A 295 -1.11 -2.85 10.24
C MET A 295 -1.72 -4.07 10.94
N ILE A 296 -1.69 -4.13 12.27
CA ILE A 296 -2.33 -5.21 13.05
C ILE A 296 -3.85 -5.18 12.84
N VAL A 297 -4.46 -3.99 12.92
CA VAL A 297 -5.91 -3.82 12.72
C VAL A 297 -6.32 -4.30 11.33
N LEU A 298 -5.66 -3.84 10.28
CA LEU A 298 -5.95 -4.24 8.89
C LEU A 298 -5.85 -5.75 8.69
N ASN A 299 -4.83 -6.40 9.28
CA ASN A 299 -4.61 -7.84 9.13
C ASN A 299 -5.45 -8.70 10.09
N SER A 300 -6.20 -8.09 11.02
CA SER A 300 -7.10 -8.79 11.96
C SER A 300 -8.47 -9.11 11.36
N PHE A 301 -8.78 -8.58 10.18
CA PHE A 301 -10.00 -8.84 9.43
C PHE A 301 -9.78 -9.94 8.40
N GLN A 302 -10.84 -10.71 8.13
CA GLN A 302 -10.84 -11.64 6.99
C GLN A 302 -10.75 -10.87 5.66
N PRO A 303 -10.14 -11.43 4.60
CA PRO A 303 -9.96 -10.75 3.31
C PRO A 303 -11.22 -10.09 2.75
N ASP A 304 -12.36 -10.79 2.74
CA ASP A 304 -13.63 -10.24 2.25
C ASP A 304 -14.16 -9.11 3.15
N ARG A 305 -13.95 -9.23 4.46
CA ARG A 305 -14.36 -8.22 5.44
C ARG A 305 -13.55 -6.94 5.28
N ILE A 306 -12.22 -7.02 5.25
CA ILE A 306 -11.38 -5.83 5.05
C ILE A 306 -11.63 -5.21 3.69
N ARG A 307 -11.89 -6.03 2.67
CA ARG A 307 -12.27 -5.55 1.34
C ARG A 307 -13.57 -4.75 1.37
N ALA A 308 -14.60 -5.21 2.07
CA ALA A 308 -15.85 -4.48 2.23
C ALA A 308 -15.67 -3.17 3.02
N ILE A 309 -14.86 -3.17 4.08
CA ILE A 309 -14.53 -1.98 4.87
C ILE A 309 -13.84 -0.93 3.99
N CYS A 310 -12.83 -1.32 3.20
CA CYS A 310 -12.11 -0.43 2.29
C CYS A 310 -12.97 0.03 1.10
N ALA A 311 -13.90 -0.78 0.61
CA ALA A 311 -14.79 -0.39 -0.49
C ALA A 311 -15.78 0.72 -0.09
N ARG A 312 -15.97 0.95 1.22
CA ARG A 312 -16.79 2.06 1.74
C ARG A 312 -16.04 3.38 1.86
N SER A 313 -14.74 3.42 1.54
CA SER A 313 -13.96 4.64 1.50
C SER A 313 -14.33 5.48 0.27
N GLY A 314 -15.31 6.35 0.43
CA GLY A 314 -15.60 7.49 -0.45
C GLY A 314 -15.84 8.73 0.42
N PRO A 315 -15.72 9.95 -0.14
CA PRO A 315 -16.08 11.15 0.59
C PRO A 315 -17.52 11.00 1.11
N GLU A 316 -17.74 11.25 2.39
CA GLU A 316 -19.08 11.44 2.92
C GLU A 316 -19.75 12.54 2.10
N GLY A 317 -21.04 12.34 1.76
CA GLY A 317 -21.78 13.19 0.84
C GLY A 317 -21.51 14.67 1.09
N GLY A 318 -21.05 15.37 0.06
CA GLY A 318 -21.49 16.74 -0.11
C GLY A 318 -22.99 16.63 -0.36
N ASP A 319 -23.79 17.34 0.44
CA ASP A 319 -25.20 17.52 0.18
C ASP A 319 -25.39 17.93 -1.28
N GLU A 320 -25.89 17.00 -2.11
CA GLU A 320 -26.48 17.30 -3.42
C GLU A 320 -27.92 17.82 -3.23
N ASP A 321 -28.14 18.68 -2.22
CA ASP A 321 -29.41 19.36 -1.97
C ASP A 321 -29.14 20.88 -1.89
N ASP A 322 -28.80 21.46 -3.04
CA ASP A 322 -29.16 22.86 -3.34
C ASP A 322 -29.08 23.16 -4.86
N LYS A 323 -29.64 22.24 -5.66
CA LYS A 323 -29.99 22.49 -7.06
C LYS A 323 -31.47 22.25 -7.28
N ASP A 324 -32.29 23.16 -6.74
CA ASP A 324 -33.44 23.73 -7.46
C ASP A 324 -34.19 24.71 -6.57
N GLY A 325 -34.14 26.00 -6.89
CA GLY A 325 -35.05 26.95 -6.27
C GLY A 325 -34.69 28.43 -6.31
N ASN A 326 -34.42 29.02 -7.48
CA ASN A 326 -35.01 30.33 -7.79
C ASN A 326 -34.93 30.67 -9.28
N LYS A 327 -35.96 30.29 -10.04
CA LYS A 327 -36.34 31.00 -11.27
C LYS A 327 -37.46 31.94 -10.86
N ASP A 328 -37.20 33.25 -10.83
CA ASP A 328 -38.10 34.34 -11.22
C ASP A 328 -37.53 35.72 -10.85
N ALA A 329 -36.82 36.34 -11.81
CA ALA A 329 -36.70 37.78 -12.17
C ALA A 329 -36.38 38.88 -11.12
N PRO A 330 -35.95 40.12 -11.52
CA PRO A 330 -35.64 40.64 -12.86
C PRO A 330 -34.20 41.21 -13.01
N ALA A 331 -33.85 41.51 -14.26
CA ALA A 331 -32.59 42.10 -14.69
C ALA A 331 -32.33 43.48 -14.05
N HIS A 332 -31.20 43.60 -13.33
CA HIS A 332 -30.65 44.90 -12.96
C HIS A 332 -29.62 45.35 -14.01
N ALA A 333 -29.97 46.43 -14.70
CA ALA A 333 -29.13 47.18 -15.61
C ALA A 333 -27.88 47.75 -14.90
N PRO A 334 -26.75 47.94 -15.62
CA PRO A 334 -25.57 48.60 -15.07
C PRO A 334 -25.84 50.09 -14.85
N PRO A 335 -25.30 50.70 -13.78
CA PRO A 335 -25.50 52.12 -13.52
C PRO A 335 -24.68 52.97 -14.51
N ASP A 336 -25.44 53.84 -15.18
CA ASP A 336 -25.00 54.99 -15.96
C ASP A 336 -24.38 56.04 -15.02
N HIS A 337 -23.12 56.41 -15.26
CA HIS A 337 -22.46 57.54 -14.61
C HIS A 337 -22.32 58.69 -15.62
N GLY A 338 -23.44 59.39 -15.84
CA GLY A 338 -23.48 60.67 -16.52
C GLY A 338 -23.32 61.84 -15.54
N GLY A 339 -22.33 62.70 -15.82
CA GLY A 339 -22.51 64.15 -15.74
C GLY A 339 -22.34 64.84 -14.40
N HIS A 340 -21.09 65.22 -14.08
CA HIS A 340 -20.84 66.48 -13.36
C HIS A 340 -20.19 67.49 -14.31
N GLN A 341 -21.04 68.34 -14.90
CA GLN A 341 -20.66 69.65 -15.41
C GLN A 341 -20.86 70.65 -14.27
N HIS A 342 -19.81 71.36 -13.88
CA HIS A 342 -19.96 72.67 -13.24
C HIS A 342 -18.80 73.59 -13.67
N HIS A 343 -19.17 74.50 -14.56
CA HIS A 343 -18.73 75.89 -14.69
C HIS A 343 -17.25 76.21 -14.94
N ASP A 344 -16.98 76.45 -16.22
CA ASP A 344 -15.98 77.41 -16.70
C ASP A 344 -16.47 78.85 -16.41
N MET A 345 -15.58 79.67 -15.84
CA MET A 345 -15.71 81.13 -15.80
C MET A 345 -14.41 81.72 -16.36
N THR A 346 -14.64 82.54 -17.38
CA THR A 346 -13.71 83.27 -18.24
C THR A 346 -12.83 84.29 -17.49
N GLY A 347 -11.62 84.52 -18.01
CA GLY A 347 -10.77 85.67 -17.66
C GLY A 347 -9.40 85.65 -18.36
N PRO A 348 -9.06 86.60 -19.26
CA PRO A 348 -8.00 86.46 -20.25
C PRO A 348 -6.68 87.22 -19.92
N ALA A 349 -5.58 86.78 -20.53
CA ALA A 349 -4.40 87.56 -20.92
C ALA A 349 -3.47 86.65 -21.75
N ALA A 350 -2.79 87.03 -22.82
CA ALA A 350 -2.72 88.21 -23.68
C ALA A 350 -2.22 87.70 -25.04
#